data_AF-A0A5Z9KVD2-F1
#
_entry.id   AF-A0A5Z9KVD2-F1
#
_cell.length_a   1.000
_cell.length_b   1.000
_cell.length_c   1.000
_cell.angle_alpha   90.00
_cell.angle_beta   90.00
_cell.angle_gamma   90.00
#
_symmetry.space_group_name_H-M   'P 1'
#
loop_
_entity.id
_entity.type
_entity.pdbx_description
1 polymer ?
#
loop_
_entity_poly.entity_id
_entity_poly.type
_entity_poly.pdbx_seq_one_letter_code
_entity_poly.pdbx_strand_id
1 'polypeptide(L)'
;IKCISQLSDKEISSSYISLFHSRFGGTLPCYEYDNLLMFISHLRELMFGHVLFWDNKPCAIDIVLKSESSCNVYYDVPNGAVLNDENCMKLSPGSVLMWLNIDKARRYCQDNNKKMIYSIGAFRPEWKYKLLWSVPCKVGKCLC
;
A
#
# COMPACT_ATOMS: atom_id res chain seq x y z
N ILE A 1 12.17 9.33 -1.57
CA ILE A 1 11.54 8.02 -1.24
C ILE A 1 11.96 7.66 0.18
N LYS A 2 11.03 7.24 1.04
CA LYS A 2 11.37 6.76 2.40
C LYS A 2 10.81 5.35 2.58
N CYS A 3 11.52 4.49 3.32
CA CYS A 3 10.97 3.22 3.78
C CYS A 3 9.89 3.51 4.83
N ILE A 4 8.79 2.75 4.84
CA ILE A 4 7.68 2.96 5.78
C ILE A 4 8.15 2.90 7.24
N SER A 5 9.15 2.07 7.53
CA SER A 5 9.75 1.93 8.86
C SER A 5 10.48 3.19 9.36
N GLN A 6 10.81 4.14 8.48
CA GLN A 6 11.47 5.40 8.83
C GLN A 6 10.48 6.50 9.24
N LEU A 7 9.17 6.27 9.09
CA LEU A 7 8.12 7.21 9.49
C LEU A 7 7.50 6.77 10.81
N SER A 8 7.16 7.71 11.69
CA SER A 8 6.34 7.44 12.86
C SER A 8 4.91 7.04 12.49
N ASP A 9 4.20 6.38 13.39
CA ASP A 9 2.80 5.98 13.17
C ASP A 9 1.90 7.20 12.89
N LYS A 10 2.16 8.32 13.59
CA LYS A 10 1.48 9.60 13.36
C LYS A 10 1.73 10.15 11.96
N GLU A 11 2.97 10.06 11.47
CA GLU A 11 3.31 10.50 10.10
C GLU A 11 2.62 9.62 9.06
N ILE A 12 2.59 8.30 9.26
CA ILE A 12 1.91 7.36 8.36
C ILE A 12 0.41 7.68 8.29
N SER A 13 -0.26 7.77 9.45
CA SER A 13 -1.70 8.04 9.53
C SER A 13 -2.07 9.40 8.94
N SER A 14 -1.32 10.45 9.30
CA SER A 14 -1.55 11.81 8.77
C SER A 14 -1.32 11.88 7.27
N SER A 15 -0.26 11.24 6.77
CA SER A 15 0.04 11.21 5.33
C SER A 15 -1.04 10.46 4.56
N TYR A 16 -1.47 9.30 5.05
CA TYR A 16 -2.52 8.51 4.42
C TYR A 16 -3.83 9.29 4.34
N ILE A 17 -4.31 9.88 5.45
CA ILE A 17 -5.58 10.63 5.48
C ILE A 17 -5.52 11.82 4.52
N SER A 18 -4.44 12.61 4.58
CA SER A 18 -4.24 13.76 3.71
C SER A 18 -4.27 13.37 2.23
N LEU A 19 -3.52 12.32 1.85
CA LEU A 19 -3.49 11.82 0.48
C LEU A 19 -4.82 11.19 0.05
N PHE A 20 -5.54 10.53 0.96
CA PHE A 20 -6.83 9.93 0.67
C PHE A 20 -7.86 11.02 0.32
N HIS A 21 -7.94 12.07 1.14
CA HIS A 21 -8.79 13.21 0.87
C HIS A 21 -8.39 13.94 -0.42
N SER A 22 -7.08 14.08 -0.68
CA SER A 22 -6.59 14.64 -1.95
C SER A 22 -7.07 13.83 -3.15
N ARG A 23 -6.94 12.50 -3.11
CA ARG A 23 -7.33 11.60 -4.19
C ARG A 23 -8.83 11.60 -4.47
N PHE A 24 -9.65 11.53 -3.42
CA PHE A 24 -11.08 11.26 -3.55
C PHE A 24 -11.95 12.51 -3.37
N GLY A 25 -11.39 13.66 -3.01
CA GLY A 25 -12.13 14.92 -2.87
C GLY A 25 -13.30 14.83 -1.88
N GLY A 26 -13.23 13.93 -0.88
CA GLY A 26 -14.30 13.70 0.09
C GLY A 26 -15.50 12.87 -0.42
N THR A 27 -15.44 12.33 -1.64
CA THR A 27 -16.53 11.51 -2.22
C THR A 27 -16.67 10.13 -1.58
N LEU A 28 -15.63 9.66 -0.88
CA LEU A 28 -15.62 8.40 -0.14
C LEU A 28 -15.31 8.66 1.34
N PRO A 29 -15.93 7.91 2.27
CA PRO A 29 -15.59 8.00 3.68
C PRO A 29 -14.14 7.55 3.90
N CYS A 30 -13.36 8.39 4.57
CA CYS A 30 -12.03 8.04 5.05
C CYS A 30 -12.13 7.40 6.44
N TYR A 31 -11.06 6.71 6.87
CA TYR A 31 -10.95 6.26 8.25
C TYR A 31 -10.77 7.46 9.19
N GLU A 32 -11.41 7.38 10.37
CA GLU A 32 -11.13 8.30 11.47
C GLU A 32 -9.65 8.19 11.90
N TYR A 33 -9.04 9.35 12.21
CA TYR A 33 -7.61 9.42 12.49
C TYR A 33 -7.19 8.52 13.65
N ASP A 34 -7.92 8.53 14.77
CA ASP A 34 -7.58 7.74 15.95
C ASP A 34 -7.69 6.23 15.68
N ASN A 35 -8.68 5.80 14.90
CA ASN A 35 -8.82 4.40 14.50
C ASN A 35 -7.69 3.95 13.59
N LEU A 36 -7.29 4.80 12.63
CA LEU A 36 -6.15 4.50 11.75
C LEU A 36 -4.84 4.49 12.52
N LEU A 37 -4.61 5.46 13.40
CA LEU A 37 -3.43 5.51 14.26
C LEU A 37 -3.35 4.26 15.14
N MET A 38 -4.45 3.88 15.78
CA MET A 38 -4.53 2.66 16.56
C MET A 38 -4.18 1.44 15.69
N PHE A 39 -4.76 1.30 14.50
CA PHE A 39 -4.47 0.20 13.58
C PHE A 39 -2.99 0.14 13.18
N ILE A 40 -2.40 1.26 12.76
CA ILE A 40 -1.00 1.35 12.35
C ILE A 40 -0.07 1.02 13.51
N SER A 41 -0.34 1.54 14.71
CA SER A 41 0.47 1.25 15.90
C SER A 41 0.41 -0.22 16.31
N HIS A 42 -0.76 -0.85 16.25
CA HIS A 42 -0.90 -2.28 16.60
C HIS A 42 -0.26 -3.22 15.57
N LEU A 43 -0.27 -2.83 14.30
CA LEU A 43 0.27 -3.65 13.20
C LEU A 43 1.63 -3.16 12.69
N ARG A 44 2.32 -2.34 13.47
CA ARG A 44 3.56 -1.66 13.06
C ARG A 44 4.60 -2.63 12.50
N GLU A 45 4.79 -3.77 13.16
CA GLU A 45 5.75 -4.79 12.75
C GLU A 45 5.39 -5.49 11.44
N LEU A 46 4.12 -5.43 11.03
CA LEU A 46 3.66 -5.96 9.75
C LEU A 46 3.82 -4.94 8.61
N MET A 47 4.03 -3.65 8.91
CA MET A 47 4.07 -2.62 7.87
C MET A 47 5.29 -2.79 6.96
N PHE A 48 5.04 -2.73 5.65
CA PHE A 48 6.04 -2.94 4.61
C PHE A 48 5.98 -1.87 3.52
N GLY A 49 7.06 -1.74 2.75
CA GLY A 49 7.10 -0.89 1.56
C GLY A 49 7.68 0.50 1.81
N HIS A 50 7.20 1.46 1.03
CA HIS A 50 7.73 2.82 0.93
C HIS A 50 6.64 3.88 0.95
N VAL A 51 7.07 5.13 1.15
CA VAL A 51 6.28 6.34 0.91
C VAL A 51 7.05 7.23 -0.07
N LEU A 52 6.36 7.72 -1.09
CA LEU A 52 6.92 8.68 -2.05
C LEU A 52 6.71 10.10 -1.56
N PHE A 53 7.67 10.96 -1.89
CA PHE A 53 7.65 12.37 -1.55
C PHE A 53 7.85 13.21 -2.80
N TRP A 54 7.10 14.30 -2.90
CA TRP A 54 7.16 15.34 -3.92
C TRP A 54 7.29 16.69 -3.20
N ASP A 55 8.31 17.49 -3.52
CA ASP A 55 8.61 18.75 -2.82
C ASP A 55 8.64 18.61 -1.29
N ASN A 56 9.30 17.56 -0.80
CA ASN A 56 9.39 17.19 0.62
C ASN A 56 8.04 16.90 1.31
N LYS A 57 6.95 16.75 0.57
CA LYS A 57 5.63 16.34 1.07
C LYS A 57 5.29 14.92 0.59
N PRO A 58 4.62 14.09 1.41
CA PRO A 58 4.13 12.79 0.96
C PRO A 58 3.28 12.95 -0.30
N CYS A 59 3.45 12.08 -1.30
CA CYS A 59 2.67 12.11 -2.53
C CYS A 59 2.06 10.76 -2.93
N ALA A 60 2.56 9.65 -2.39
CA ALA A 60 1.92 8.35 -2.52
C ALA A 60 2.28 7.46 -1.34
N ILE A 61 1.29 6.72 -0.86
CA ILE A 61 1.42 5.75 0.22
C ILE A 61 0.49 4.55 -0.02
N ASP A 62 1.00 3.36 0.21
CA ASP A 62 0.22 2.13 0.29
C ASP A 62 0.32 1.62 1.73
N ILE A 63 -0.81 1.19 2.30
CA ILE A 63 -0.77 0.37 3.51
C ILE A 63 -0.48 -1.04 3.02
N VAL A 64 0.76 -1.51 3.21
CA VAL A 64 1.15 -2.88 2.87
C VAL A 64 1.46 -3.64 4.15
N LEU A 65 0.74 -4.73 4.39
CA LEU A 65 0.97 -5.63 5.52
C LEU A 65 1.71 -6.87 5.04
N LYS A 66 2.82 -7.21 5.69
CA LYS A 66 3.64 -8.39 5.44
C LYS A 66 3.44 -9.39 6.57
N SER A 67 3.10 -10.62 6.23
CA SER A 67 3.13 -11.77 7.12
C SER A 67 4.00 -12.87 6.51
N GLU A 68 4.65 -13.66 7.36
CA GLU A 68 5.67 -14.62 6.93
C GLU A 68 5.48 -15.97 7.62
N SER A 69 5.55 -17.04 6.82
CA SER A 69 5.58 -18.44 7.23
C SER A 69 6.94 -19.05 6.87
N SER A 70 7.15 -20.33 7.17
CA SER A 70 8.37 -21.04 6.79
C SER A 70 8.65 -20.98 5.28
N CYS A 71 7.63 -21.24 4.45
CA CYS A 71 7.80 -21.36 3.00
C CYS A 71 7.29 -20.15 2.19
N ASN A 72 6.44 -19.31 2.77
CA ASN A 72 5.75 -18.24 2.04
C ASN A 72 5.84 -16.90 2.77
N VAL A 73 5.83 -15.82 1.99
CA VAL A 73 5.58 -14.46 2.48
C VAL A 73 4.31 -13.93 1.82
N TYR A 74 3.37 -13.48 2.63
CA TYR A 74 2.12 -12.89 2.21
C TYR A 74 2.17 -11.37 2.39
N TYR A 75 1.83 -10.64 1.33
CA TYR A 75 1.70 -9.19 1.34
C TYR A 75 0.27 -8.83 0.98
N ASP A 76 -0.38 -8.05 1.84
CA ASP A 76 -1.72 -7.51 1.60
C ASP A 76 -1.66 -6.00 1.44
N VAL A 77 -2.28 -5.49 0.38
CA VAL A 77 -2.44 -4.06 0.14
C VAL A 77 -3.92 -3.70 0.29
N PRO A 78 -4.43 -3.54 1.53
CA PRO A 78 -5.83 -3.21 1.76
C PRO A 78 -6.22 -1.86 1.15
N ASN A 79 -5.32 -0.87 1.17
CA ASN A 79 -5.62 0.46 0.66
C ASN A 79 -4.36 1.26 0.30
N GLY A 80 -4.54 2.32 -0.49
CA GLY A 80 -3.48 3.24 -0.89
C GLY A 80 -4.02 4.60 -1.31
N ALA A 81 -3.21 5.63 -1.18
CA ALA A 81 -3.58 7.02 -1.39
C ALA A 81 -2.49 7.77 -2.16
N VAL A 82 -2.90 8.73 -2.99
CA VAL A 82 -1.98 9.53 -3.83
C VAL A 82 -2.40 11.00 -3.84
N LEU A 83 -1.42 11.88 -4.03
CA LEU A 83 -1.65 13.32 -4.17
C LEU A 83 -2.29 13.59 -5.53
N ASN A 84 -3.45 14.23 -5.53
CA ASN A 84 -4.15 14.64 -6.74
C ASN A 84 -3.69 16.04 -7.17
N ASP A 85 -2.41 16.15 -7.51
CA ASP A 85 -1.80 17.32 -8.11
C ASP A 85 -1.45 17.01 -9.58
N GLU A 86 -1.78 17.92 -10.50
CA GLU A 86 -1.63 17.66 -11.94
C GLU A 86 -0.16 17.39 -12.34
N ASN A 87 0.79 18.11 -11.76
CA ASN A 87 2.22 17.95 -12.08
C ASN A 87 2.77 16.67 -11.47
N CYS A 88 2.38 16.35 -10.23
CA CYS A 88 2.75 15.10 -9.60
C CYS A 88 2.18 13.89 -10.35
N MET A 89 0.90 13.95 -10.78
CA MET A 89 0.21 12.85 -11.44
C MET A 89 0.76 12.52 -12.83
N LYS A 90 1.39 13.47 -13.53
CA LYS A 90 2.14 13.20 -14.78
C LYS A 90 3.24 12.15 -14.61
N LEU A 91 3.74 11.96 -13.40
CA LEU A 91 4.76 10.95 -13.06
C LEU A 91 4.19 9.63 -12.57
N SER A 92 2.86 9.48 -12.52
CA SER A 92 2.18 8.25 -12.09
C SER A 92 2.66 7.73 -10.72
N PRO A 93 2.64 8.54 -9.65
CA PRO A 93 3.27 8.20 -8.38
C PRO A 93 2.70 6.93 -7.74
N GLY A 94 1.41 6.65 -7.94
CA GLY A 94 0.80 5.38 -7.50
C GLY A 94 1.39 4.16 -8.20
N SER A 95 1.63 4.22 -9.51
CA SER A 95 2.26 3.13 -10.28
C SER A 95 3.72 2.94 -9.90
N VAL A 96 4.45 4.04 -9.70
CA VAL A 96 5.85 4.00 -9.24
C VAL A 96 5.94 3.36 -7.85
N LEU A 97 5.04 3.73 -6.94
CA LEU A 97 5.02 3.17 -5.59
C LEU A 97 4.67 1.67 -5.61
N MET A 98 3.65 1.27 -6.37
CA MET A 98 3.25 -0.12 -6.54
C MET A 98 4.42 -0.96 -7.07
N TRP A 99 5.13 -0.47 -8.09
CA TRP A 99 6.32 -1.14 -8.62
C TRP A 99 7.41 -1.30 -7.57
N LEU A 100 7.75 -0.22 -6.84
CA LEU A 100 8.78 -0.25 -5.79
C LEU A 100 8.44 -1.26 -4.68
N ASN A 101 7.17 -1.33 -4.28
CA ASN A 101 6.73 -2.23 -3.22
C ASN A 101 6.73 -3.70 -3.67
N ILE A 102 6.25 -3.98 -4.89
CA ILE A 102 6.27 -5.34 -5.47
C ILE A 102 7.71 -5.80 -5.71
N ASP A 103 8.56 -4.94 -6.24
CA ASP A 103 9.97 -5.23 -6.52
C ASP A 103 10.75 -5.52 -5.22
N LYS A 104 10.54 -4.72 -4.17
CA LYS A 104 11.08 -5.00 -2.82
C LYS A 104 10.59 -6.35 -2.27
N ALA A 105 9.31 -6.67 -2.43
CA ALA A 105 8.74 -7.94 -1.99
C ALA A 105 9.35 -9.14 -2.73
N ARG A 106 9.52 -9.02 -4.06
CA ARG A 106 10.16 -10.04 -4.91
C ARG A 106 11.60 -10.31 -4.45
N ARG A 107 12.42 -9.26 -4.28
CA ARG A 107 13.80 -9.41 -3.81
C ARG A 107 13.86 -10.08 -2.45
N TYR A 108 13.08 -9.62 -1.49
CA TYR A 108 13.02 -10.23 -0.16
C TYR A 108 12.70 -11.73 -0.23
N CYS A 109 11.71 -12.12 -1.02
CA CYS A 109 11.32 -13.52 -1.18
C CYS A 109 12.41 -14.34 -1.89
N GLN A 110 13.05 -13.78 -2.92
CA GLN A 110 14.14 -14.43 -3.63
C GLN A 110 15.35 -14.67 -2.72
N ASP A 111 15.78 -13.65 -1.98
CA ASP A 111 16.94 -13.70 -1.08
C ASP A 111 16.74 -14.69 0.07
N ASN A 112 15.48 -14.90 0.49
CA ASN A 112 15.12 -15.81 1.58
C ASN A 112 14.59 -17.17 1.09
N ASN A 113 14.63 -17.44 -0.22
CA ASN A 113 14.09 -18.66 -0.85
C ASN A 113 12.63 -18.97 -0.43
N LYS A 114 11.78 -17.95 -0.44
CA LYS A 114 10.34 -18.05 -0.09
C LYS A 114 9.46 -17.77 -1.29
N LYS A 115 8.29 -18.41 -1.32
CA LYS A 115 7.26 -18.09 -2.30
C LYS A 115 6.58 -16.77 -1.93
N MET A 116 6.49 -15.86 -2.90
CA MET A 116 5.78 -14.59 -2.75
C MET A 116 4.29 -14.77 -3.06
N ILE A 117 3.44 -14.24 -2.19
CA ILE A 117 2.00 -14.03 -2.45
C ILE A 117 1.72 -12.54 -2.20
N TYR A 118 1.24 -11.82 -3.23
CA TYR A 118 1.02 -10.38 -3.16
C TYR A 118 -0.41 -10.05 -3.60
N SER A 119 -1.25 -9.67 -2.63
CA SER A 119 -2.66 -9.30 -2.82
C SER A 119 -2.79 -7.79 -2.94
N ILE A 120 -3.30 -7.32 -4.09
CA ILE A 120 -3.66 -5.90 -4.30
C ILE A 120 -5.16 -5.67 -4.11
N GLY A 121 -5.81 -6.50 -3.29
CA GLY A 121 -7.22 -6.40 -2.94
C GLY A 121 -8.18 -6.76 -4.08
N ALA A 122 -9.45 -6.35 -3.92
CA ALA A 122 -10.52 -6.72 -4.84
C ALA A 122 -10.34 -6.15 -6.26
N PHE A 123 -10.84 -6.90 -7.23
CA PHE A 123 -11.00 -6.47 -8.61
C PHE A 123 -12.43 -5.99 -8.86
N ARG A 124 -12.59 -4.72 -9.25
CA ARG A 124 -13.85 -4.11 -9.66
C ARG A 124 -13.69 -3.45 -11.03
N PRO A 125 -14.76 -3.27 -11.83
CA PRO A 125 -14.68 -2.63 -13.15
C PRO A 125 -14.00 -1.27 -13.14
N GLU A 126 -14.18 -0.48 -12.07
CA GLU A 126 -13.57 0.85 -11.91
C GLU A 126 -12.04 0.77 -11.64
N TRP A 127 -11.50 -0.40 -11.29
CA TRP A 127 -10.11 -0.61 -10.90
C TRP A 127 -9.35 -1.51 -11.90
N LYS A 128 -9.72 -1.45 -13.19
CA LYS A 128 -9.07 -2.20 -14.27
C LYS A 128 -7.56 -2.02 -14.35
N TYR A 129 -7.02 -0.89 -13.88
CA TYR A 129 -5.56 -0.65 -13.84
C TYR A 129 -4.80 -1.72 -13.03
N LYS A 130 -5.45 -2.41 -12.09
CA LYS A 130 -4.85 -3.51 -11.31
C LYS A 130 -4.40 -4.69 -12.19
N LEU A 131 -4.99 -4.86 -13.38
CA LEU A 131 -4.61 -5.90 -14.34
C LEU A 131 -3.20 -5.71 -14.91
N LEU A 132 -2.61 -4.52 -14.77
CA LEU A 132 -1.21 -4.29 -15.12
C LEU A 132 -0.24 -5.00 -14.17
N TRP A 133 -0.69 -5.32 -12.96
CA TRP A 133 0.15 -5.81 -11.86
C TRP A 133 -0.12 -7.27 -11.50
N SER A 134 -1.36 -7.73 -11.70
CA SER A 134 -1.76 -9.09 -11.34
C SER A 134 -2.91 -9.60 -12.22
N VAL A 135 -3.09 -10.92 -12.19
CA VAL A 135 -4.28 -11.58 -12.74
C VAL A 135 -5.31 -11.78 -11.64
N PRO A 136 -6.62 -11.59 -11.89
CA PRO A 136 -7.65 -11.85 -10.90
C PRO A 136 -7.69 -13.34 -10.52
N CYS A 137 -7.77 -13.62 -9.21
CA CYS A 137 -7.93 -14.98 -8.69
C CYS A 137 -9.17 -15.05 -7.79
N LYS A 138 -10.00 -16.09 -7.96
CA LYS A 138 -11.20 -16.30 -7.15
C LYS A 138 -10.79 -16.95 -5.83
N VAL A 139 -10.80 -16.18 -4.75
CA VAL A 139 -10.39 -16.65 -3.41
C VAL A 139 -11.49 -17.36 -2.61
N GLY A 140 -12.72 -17.44 -3.13
CA GLY A 140 -13.83 -18.17 -2.49
C GLY A 140 -14.16 -17.68 -1.06
N LYS A 141 -14.92 -18.49 -0.31
CA LYS A 141 -15.00 -18.40 1.16
C LYS A 141 -14.35 -19.67 1.69
N CYS A 142 -13.31 -19.56 2.49
CA CYS A 142 -12.67 -20.72 3.10
C CYS A 142 -12.38 -20.41 4.57
N LEU A 143 -12.97 -21.20 5.46
CA LEU A 143 -12.47 -21.45 6.81
C LEU A 143 -11.85 -22.83 6.72
N CYS A 144 -10.54 -22.89 6.57
CA CYS A 144 -9.77 -24.12 6.79
C CYS A 144 -9.31 -24.13 8.25
#